data_AF-M0ND03-F1
#
_entry.id   AF-M0ND03-F1
#
_cell.length_a   1.000
_cell.length_b   1.000
_cell.length_c   1.000
_cell.angle_alpha   90.00
_cell.angle_beta   90.00
_cell.angle_gamma   90.00
#
_symmetry.space_group_name_H-M   'P 1'
#
loop_
_entity.id
_entity.type
_entity.pdbx_description
1 polymer ?
#
loop_
_entity_poly.entity_id
_entity_poly.type
_entity_poly.pdbx_seq_one_letter_code
_entity_poly.pdbx_strand_id
1 'polypeptide(L)'
;MVAAVTTIAQSQCERATDYADIEMLVSRLPIEHLTFAAHDSSVPYSGPYPMALLVRAFIIEEINGLDETALHDHLRANPSLRRGLGFETLPNQSTFWRAWNHRFSEALRDAVQECAEAIVKATCACDISLPERVSTSEASEPDSADCPKRQLLAQKTDEVWQQAKPFVTDAFALSRGQNWQIHENAFWEQHAYMGMREDMYARSGPASFSLDTTRERIPTGSTHRYQIGKLSVADIRSMLRTTTRMLIARACQHDELTGKLWAAIDVTKGFPFTGDADEHEDDILGYKNGGQYYQWAVLKIVGKDVPLVLDAIPRVRGQSKDEIVEKLLTQATDMVNLDLVMMDREFDSESVKDTCEEYGVHYLNPTRIFTTSDEADTIKWMYRNGERFHVTEEKANGTPTRKQVYLPKQSRSDDEDEDNDLSEIWQEMCGEWEFDDVEGEPSEGMSFSRLLADIQREEEVEERKQKAENGDVDTAGTVVFETNHPYVTAGDADDQQMDARAFVHMIERLIRWYRHRWGIENGFKKQKHFMVRTTSTERDYRFFNFVFACVLYNVWRLVDLLVKLAIDGENRTYAPRVDANQFLTVAKQCYGLDPPD
;
A
#
# COMPACT_ATOMS: atom_id res chain seq x y z
N MET A 1 10.30 21.79 -25.70
CA MET A 1 11.17 22.28 -24.61
C MET A 1 12.23 21.24 -24.28
N VAL A 2 11.81 20.02 -23.92
CA VAL A 2 12.66 18.86 -23.63
C VAL A 2 13.71 18.59 -24.70
N ALA A 3 13.30 18.34 -25.96
CA ALA A 3 14.27 18.09 -27.05
C ALA A 3 15.34 19.19 -27.22
N ALA A 4 15.00 20.46 -26.96
CA ALA A 4 15.95 21.56 -27.05
C ALA A 4 16.91 21.57 -25.84
N VAL A 5 16.39 21.39 -24.62
CA VAL A 5 17.20 21.32 -23.39
C VAL A 5 18.11 20.09 -23.42
N THR A 6 17.62 18.93 -23.85
CA THR A 6 18.38 17.69 -24.00
C THR A 6 19.49 17.82 -25.05
N THR A 7 19.18 18.35 -26.25
CA THR A 7 20.18 18.55 -27.31
C THR A 7 21.27 19.54 -26.87
N ILE A 8 20.87 20.59 -26.13
CA ILE A 8 21.79 21.58 -25.58
C ILE A 8 22.64 20.97 -24.46
N ALA A 9 22.05 20.21 -23.54
CA ALA A 9 22.76 19.55 -22.44
C ALA A 9 23.78 18.54 -22.99
N GLN A 10 23.38 17.69 -23.95
CA GLN A 10 24.27 16.76 -24.66
C GLN A 10 25.41 17.50 -25.36
N SER A 11 25.11 18.55 -26.15
CA SER A 11 26.15 19.33 -26.83
C SER A 11 27.08 20.07 -25.86
N GLN A 12 26.64 20.43 -24.65
CA GLN A 12 27.48 21.07 -23.63
C GLN A 12 28.34 20.04 -22.89
N CYS A 13 27.79 18.86 -22.57
CA CYS A 13 28.55 17.73 -22.04
C CYS A 13 29.66 17.27 -23.01
N GLU A 14 29.39 17.23 -24.31
CA GLU A 14 30.37 16.85 -25.35
C GLU A 14 31.48 17.89 -25.57
N ARG A 15 31.23 19.17 -25.27
CA ARG A 15 32.15 20.28 -25.57
C ARG A 15 32.96 20.76 -24.38
N ALA A 16 32.55 20.47 -23.15
CA ALA A 16 33.13 21.05 -21.96
C ALA A 16 33.92 20.02 -21.14
N THR A 17 35.21 20.27 -20.99
CA THR A 17 36.12 19.48 -20.15
C THR A 17 36.22 20.00 -18.71
N ASP A 18 35.50 21.08 -18.36
CA ASP A 18 35.73 21.91 -17.15
C ASP A 18 34.51 22.04 -16.21
N TYR A 19 33.58 21.08 -16.20
CA TYR A 19 32.51 21.05 -15.19
C TYR A 19 32.90 20.14 -14.02
N ALA A 20 32.94 20.69 -12.80
CA ALA A 20 33.30 19.95 -11.59
C ALA A 20 32.15 19.06 -11.06
N ASP A 21 30.90 19.41 -11.35
CA ASP A 21 29.69 18.70 -10.93
C ASP A 21 28.49 18.98 -11.87
N ILE A 22 27.44 18.17 -11.71
CA ILE A 22 26.19 18.23 -12.49
C ILE A 22 25.39 19.52 -12.26
N GLU A 23 25.49 20.13 -11.08
CA GLU A 23 24.73 21.33 -10.72
C GLU A 23 25.29 22.57 -11.42
N MET A 24 26.62 22.63 -11.56
CA MET A 24 27.31 23.65 -12.36
C MET A 24 26.98 23.56 -13.84
N LEU A 25 26.78 22.36 -14.37
CA LEU A 25 26.29 22.16 -15.74
C LEU A 25 24.89 22.77 -15.90
N VAL A 26 23.96 22.44 -14.98
CA VAL A 26 22.58 22.94 -14.99
C VAL A 26 22.54 24.47 -14.88
N SER A 27 23.42 25.05 -14.06
CA SER A 27 23.53 26.52 -13.90
C SER A 27 23.87 27.25 -15.20
N ARG A 28 24.57 26.59 -16.13
CA ARG A 28 25.01 27.17 -17.41
C ARG A 28 24.16 26.77 -18.60
N LEU A 29 23.05 26.07 -18.41
CA LEU A 29 22.15 25.71 -19.51
C LEU A 29 21.54 26.98 -20.14
N PRO A 30 21.72 27.23 -21.45
CA PRO A 30 21.17 28.40 -22.14
C PRO A 30 19.66 28.28 -22.38
N ILE A 31 18.88 28.22 -21.31
CA ILE A 31 17.41 28.16 -21.34
C ILE A 31 16.75 29.53 -21.52
N GLU A 32 17.53 30.60 -21.58
CA GLU A 32 17.05 31.99 -21.75
C GLU A 32 16.36 32.22 -23.10
N HIS A 33 16.65 31.36 -24.09
CA HIS A 33 16.00 31.38 -25.40
C HIS A 33 14.66 30.61 -25.44
N LEU A 34 14.29 29.92 -24.35
CA LEU A 34 13.04 29.16 -24.26
C LEU A 34 11.89 30.07 -23.80
N THR A 35 10.75 29.98 -24.48
CA THR A 35 9.56 30.75 -24.13
C THR A 35 8.62 29.92 -23.26
N PHE A 36 8.34 30.39 -22.05
CA PHE A 36 7.48 29.70 -21.08
C PHE A 36 6.06 30.28 -20.99
N ALA A 37 5.73 31.27 -21.83
CA ALA A 37 4.46 32.02 -21.74
C ALA A 37 3.21 31.13 -21.89
N ALA A 38 3.28 30.05 -22.68
CA ALA A 38 2.17 29.09 -22.84
C ALA A 38 2.02 28.10 -21.66
N HIS A 39 2.99 28.10 -20.73
CA HIS A 39 3.10 27.15 -19.62
C HIS A 39 3.11 27.85 -18.24
N ASP A 40 2.90 29.17 -18.22
CA ASP A 40 2.75 29.97 -17.01
C ASP A 40 1.25 30.16 -16.74
N SER A 41 0.69 29.31 -15.88
CA SER A 41 -0.71 29.33 -15.47
C SER A 41 -1.08 30.55 -14.62
N SER A 42 -0.09 31.36 -14.21
CA SER A 42 -0.30 32.57 -13.41
C SER A 42 -0.38 33.86 -14.24
N VAL A 43 -0.28 33.82 -15.57
CA VAL A 43 -0.42 35.02 -16.42
C VAL A 43 -1.77 35.72 -16.17
N PRO A 44 -1.80 37.07 -15.96
CA PRO A 44 -0.73 38.05 -16.20
C PRO A 44 0.20 38.33 -15.00
N TYR A 45 0.06 37.61 -13.89
CA TYR A 45 0.93 37.76 -12.72
C TYR A 45 2.30 37.13 -12.97
N SER A 46 3.30 37.99 -13.22
CA SER A 46 4.71 37.61 -13.25
C SER A 46 5.25 37.70 -11.83
N GLY A 47 5.28 36.58 -11.12
CA GLY A 47 5.87 36.52 -9.77
C GLY A 47 7.30 37.06 -9.70
N PRO A 48 7.89 37.16 -8.49
CA PRO A 48 9.17 37.86 -8.27
C PRO A 48 10.37 37.25 -9.01
N TYR A 49 10.25 35.99 -9.47
CA TYR A 49 11.29 35.30 -10.21
C TYR A 49 10.81 34.90 -11.62
N PRO A 50 11.64 35.11 -12.67
CA PRO A 50 11.36 34.61 -14.01
C PRO A 50 11.19 33.08 -14.06
N MET A 51 10.31 32.59 -14.95
CA MET A 51 10.05 31.15 -15.15
C MET A 51 11.33 30.36 -15.42
N ALA A 52 12.25 30.92 -16.23
CA ALA A 52 13.50 30.26 -16.56
C ALA A 52 14.35 29.93 -15.31
N LEU A 53 14.47 30.86 -14.36
CA LEU A 53 15.26 30.62 -13.15
C LEU A 53 14.65 29.53 -12.29
N LEU A 54 13.31 29.52 -12.17
CA LEU A 54 12.57 28.49 -11.43
C LEU A 54 12.74 27.13 -12.11
N VAL A 55 12.65 27.06 -13.44
CA VAL A 55 12.88 25.81 -14.19
C VAL A 55 14.28 25.24 -13.93
N ARG A 56 15.35 26.05 -13.89
CA ARG A 56 16.69 25.53 -13.52
C ARG A 56 16.74 25.01 -12.09
N ALA A 57 16.06 25.68 -11.16
CA ALA A 57 16.02 25.26 -9.77
C ALA A 57 15.33 23.90 -9.61
N PHE A 58 14.19 23.70 -10.29
CA PHE A 58 13.48 22.42 -10.28
C PHE A 58 14.24 21.31 -11.01
N ILE A 59 15.02 21.62 -12.05
CA ILE A 59 15.93 20.61 -12.63
C ILE A 59 16.96 20.14 -11.59
N ILE A 60 17.48 21.03 -10.74
CA ILE A 60 18.39 20.65 -9.64
C ILE A 60 17.66 19.86 -8.56
N GLU A 61 16.42 20.24 -8.25
CA GLU A 61 15.55 19.51 -7.31
C GLU A 61 15.37 18.06 -7.75
N GLU A 62 14.96 17.85 -9.00
CA GLU A 62 14.73 16.53 -9.60
C GLU A 62 16.03 15.70 -9.70
N ILE A 63 17.14 16.30 -10.15
CA ILE A 63 18.44 15.60 -10.25
C ILE A 63 18.91 15.05 -8.89
N ASN A 64 18.64 15.80 -7.82
CA ASN A 64 19.11 15.46 -6.47
C ASN A 64 18.06 14.75 -5.62
N GLY A 65 16.83 14.55 -6.13
CA GLY A 65 15.71 14.01 -5.36
C GLY A 65 15.37 14.86 -4.14
N LEU A 66 15.41 16.18 -4.28
CA LEU A 66 15.08 17.13 -3.21
C LEU A 66 13.57 17.43 -3.24
N ASP A 67 13.03 17.85 -2.10
CA ASP A 67 11.74 18.56 -2.04
C ASP A 67 11.98 20.09 -2.02
N GLU A 68 10.93 20.91 -2.05
CA GLU A 68 11.08 22.37 -2.11
C GLU A 68 11.77 22.96 -0.87
N THR A 69 11.70 22.27 0.28
CA THR A 69 12.36 22.67 1.53
C THR A 69 13.85 22.37 1.44
N ALA A 70 14.18 21.17 0.99
CA ALA A 70 15.55 20.71 0.78
C ALA A 70 16.23 21.50 -0.35
N LEU A 71 15.50 21.88 -1.42
CA LEU A 71 16.00 22.80 -2.45
C LEU A 71 16.30 24.18 -1.84
N HIS A 72 15.41 24.70 -1.00
CA HIS A 72 15.63 25.98 -0.32
C HIS A 72 16.88 25.94 0.57
N ASP A 73 17.03 24.91 1.39
CA ASP A 73 18.18 24.74 2.28
C ASP A 73 19.47 24.46 1.52
N HIS A 74 19.40 23.73 0.40
CA HIS A 74 20.54 23.47 -0.50
C HIS A 74 21.04 24.77 -1.15
N LEU A 75 20.14 25.63 -1.64
CA LEU A 75 20.50 26.94 -2.19
C LEU A 75 20.97 27.94 -1.12
N ARG A 76 20.53 27.76 0.13
CA ARG A 76 21.04 28.52 1.29
C ARG A 76 22.47 28.10 1.63
N ALA A 77 22.74 26.79 1.62
CA ALA A 77 24.05 26.20 1.91
C ALA A 77 25.08 26.44 0.78
N ASN A 78 24.62 26.63 -0.47
CA ASN A 78 25.46 26.80 -1.65
C ASN A 78 25.29 28.17 -2.37
N PRO A 79 25.85 29.28 -1.83
CA PRO A 79 25.71 30.62 -2.42
C PRO A 79 26.36 30.79 -3.81
N SER A 80 27.32 29.94 -4.19
CA SER A 80 27.91 29.90 -5.53
C SER A 80 26.91 29.37 -6.55
N LEU A 81 26.26 28.25 -6.25
CA LEU A 81 25.23 27.63 -7.08
C LEU A 81 24.02 28.56 -7.24
N ARG A 82 23.53 29.14 -6.14
CA ARG A 82 22.44 30.12 -6.15
C ARG A 82 22.70 31.28 -7.12
N ARG A 83 23.92 31.83 -7.09
CA ARG A 83 24.34 32.90 -8.01
C ARG A 83 24.49 32.39 -9.44
N GLY A 84 25.02 31.17 -9.62
CA GLY A 84 25.14 30.51 -10.93
C GLY A 84 23.78 30.29 -11.60
N LEU A 85 22.75 29.99 -10.82
CA LEU A 85 21.37 29.87 -11.31
C LEU A 85 20.75 31.21 -11.72
N GLY A 86 21.25 32.32 -11.20
CA GLY A 86 20.74 33.67 -11.46
C GLY A 86 19.85 34.25 -10.35
N PHE A 87 19.78 33.63 -9.17
CA PHE A 87 19.01 34.16 -8.04
C PHE A 87 19.82 35.22 -7.26
N GLU A 88 19.38 36.48 -7.35
CA GLU A 88 19.97 37.59 -6.58
C GLU A 88 19.63 37.48 -5.08
N THR A 89 18.40 37.09 -4.78
CA THR A 89 17.88 36.81 -3.43
C THR A 89 17.47 35.34 -3.30
N LEU A 90 17.56 34.78 -2.10
CA LEU A 90 17.12 33.41 -1.83
C LEU A 90 15.58 33.32 -1.93
N PRO A 91 15.01 32.55 -2.88
CA PRO A 91 13.57 32.32 -2.92
C PRO A 91 13.12 31.58 -1.66
N ASN A 92 11.98 31.92 -1.08
CA ASN A 92 11.43 31.15 0.06
C ASN A 92 10.82 29.82 -0.43
N GLN A 93 10.68 28.86 0.48
CA GLN A 93 10.04 27.56 0.19
C GLN A 93 8.67 27.74 -0.48
N SER A 94 7.83 28.65 0.03
CA SER A 94 6.50 28.91 -0.53
C SER A 94 6.53 29.49 -1.96
N THR A 95 7.64 30.08 -2.41
CA THR A 95 7.83 30.49 -3.80
C THR A 95 8.04 29.29 -4.70
N PHE A 96 8.84 28.30 -4.28
CA PHE A 96 9.01 27.06 -5.03
C PHE A 96 7.70 26.29 -5.08
N TRP A 97 7.06 26.07 -3.93
CA TRP A 97 5.80 25.33 -3.88
C TRP A 97 4.71 25.96 -4.77
N ARG A 98 4.53 27.29 -4.74
CA ARG A 98 3.57 27.98 -5.62
C ARG A 98 3.96 27.89 -7.09
N ALA A 99 5.27 27.95 -7.38
CA ALA A 99 5.76 27.83 -8.75
C ALA A 99 5.44 26.45 -9.33
N TRP A 100 5.74 25.39 -8.59
CA TRP A 100 5.47 24.02 -9.01
C TRP A 100 3.96 23.76 -9.11
N ASN A 101 3.22 23.98 -8.01
CA ASN A 101 1.83 23.52 -7.90
C ASN A 101 0.80 24.40 -8.61
N HIS A 102 1.06 25.71 -8.77
CA HIS A 102 0.06 26.65 -9.31
C HIS A 102 0.51 27.42 -10.56
N ARG A 103 1.81 27.57 -10.76
CA ARG A 103 2.34 28.35 -11.89
C ARG A 103 2.73 27.47 -13.07
N PHE A 104 3.34 26.31 -12.84
CA PHE A 104 3.75 25.40 -13.90
C PHE A 104 2.55 24.57 -14.36
N SER A 105 2.30 24.57 -15.67
CA SER A 105 1.39 23.60 -16.30
C SER A 105 1.92 22.17 -16.09
N GLU A 106 1.03 21.18 -16.07
CA GLU A 106 1.38 19.74 -16.02
C GLU A 106 2.46 19.38 -17.05
N ALA A 107 2.26 19.76 -18.32
CA ALA A 107 3.23 19.55 -19.40
C ALA A 107 4.61 20.21 -19.20
N LEU A 108 4.73 21.20 -18.30
CA LEU A 108 6.01 21.79 -17.93
C LEU A 108 6.69 21.03 -16.80
N ARG A 109 5.92 20.46 -15.86
CA ARG A 109 6.45 19.61 -14.78
C ARG A 109 7.04 18.33 -15.37
N ASP A 110 6.29 17.68 -16.25
CA ASP A 110 6.76 16.50 -17.00
C ASP A 110 8.04 16.82 -17.77
N ALA A 111 8.06 17.97 -18.45
CA ALA A 111 9.24 18.41 -19.20
C ALA A 111 10.45 18.68 -18.31
N VAL A 112 10.27 19.17 -17.08
CA VAL A 112 11.36 19.40 -16.12
C VAL A 112 11.94 18.07 -15.64
N GLN A 113 11.09 17.10 -15.31
CA GLN A 113 11.49 15.76 -14.91
C GLN A 113 12.25 15.04 -16.03
N GLU A 114 11.71 15.06 -17.27
CA GLU A 114 12.39 14.48 -18.44
C GLU A 114 13.74 15.16 -18.72
N CYS A 115 13.85 16.47 -18.50
CA CYS A 115 15.12 17.19 -18.64
C CYS A 115 16.14 16.75 -17.58
N ALA A 116 15.73 16.59 -16.32
CA ALA A 116 16.59 16.14 -15.25
C ALA A 116 17.16 14.74 -15.53
N GLU A 117 16.31 13.80 -15.92
CA GLU A 117 16.73 12.44 -16.31
C GLU A 117 17.69 12.46 -17.51
N ALA A 118 17.41 13.28 -18.52
CA ALA A 118 18.27 13.40 -19.69
C ALA A 118 19.65 13.97 -19.35
N ILE A 119 19.72 14.93 -18.42
CA ILE A 119 20.98 15.52 -17.95
C ILE A 119 21.78 14.49 -17.14
N VAL A 120 21.13 13.70 -16.28
CA VAL A 120 21.77 12.60 -15.55
C VAL A 120 22.33 11.56 -16.52
N LYS A 121 21.57 11.15 -17.54
CA LYS A 121 22.05 10.21 -18.57
C LYS A 121 23.25 10.76 -19.35
N ALA A 122 23.21 12.04 -19.73
CA ALA A 122 24.31 12.69 -20.46
C ALA A 122 25.59 12.83 -19.61
N THR A 123 25.45 13.11 -18.31
CA THR A 123 26.60 13.22 -17.39
C THR A 123 27.22 11.86 -17.05
N CYS A 124 26.41 10.80 -16.93
CA CYS A 124 26.91 9.42 -16.81
C CYS A 124 27.80 9.01 -17.99
N ALA A 125 27.46 9.46 -19.21
CA ALA A 125 28.24 9.16 -20.41
C ALA A 125 29.57 9.93 -20.49
N CYS A 126 29.73 11.00 -19.70
CA CYS A 126 30.90 11.88 -19.71
C CYS A 126 31.76 11.80 -18.43
N ASP A 127 31.49 10.85 -17.54
CA ASP A 127 32.27 10.57 -16.32
C ASP A 127 32.37 11.78 -15.35
N ILE A 128 31.31 12.59 -15.28
CA ILE A 128 31.19 13.73 -14.35
C ILE A 128 30.65 13.20 -13.00
N SER A 129 31.26 13.62 -11.89
CA SER A 129 30.86 13.22 -10.52
C SER A 129 29.37 13.48 -10.27
N LEU A 130 28.63 12.39 -9.98
CA LEU A 130 27.26 12.45 -9.51
C LEU A 130 27.21 12.68 -8.00
N PRO A 131 26.17 13.35 -7.47
CA PRO A 131 25.90 13.36 -6.04
C PRO A 131 25.74 11.91 -5.53
N GLU A 132 26.27 11.59 -4.34
CA GLU A 132 26.24 10.24 -3.71
C GLU A 132 24.83 9.60 -3.59
N ARG A 133 23.77 10.36 -3.86
CA ARG A 133 22.36 9.96 -3.76
C ARG A 133 21.75 9.46 -5.08
N VAL A 134 22.46 9.56 -6.21
CA VAL A 134 21.96 9.12 -7.52
C VAL A 134 22.42 7.68 -7.79
N SER A 135 21.53 6.71 -7.56
CA SER A 135 21.76 5.33 -8.02
C SER A 135 21.45 5.26 -9.52
N THR A 136 22.48 5.02 -10.34
CA THR A 136 22.36 4.89 -11.79
C THR A 136 21.63 3.60 -12.16
N SER A 137 20.35 3.71 -12.53
CA SER A 137 19.67 2.67 -13.32
C SER A 137 20.28 2.67 -14.73
N GLU A 138 20.75 1.52 -15.17
CA GLU A 138 21.28 1.33 -16.53
C GLU A 138 20.27 1.74 -17.61
N ALA A 139 20.84 2.19 -18.73
CA ALA A 139 20.22 2.98 -19.78
C ALA A 139 18.99 2.34 -20.43
N SER A 140 17.86 3.05 -20.42
CA SER A 140 16.81 2.89 -21.42
C SER A 140 17.19 3.70 -22.67
N GLU A 141 17.23 3.01 -23.82
CA GLU A 141 17.33 3.60 -25.16
C GLU A 141 16.26 4.68 -25.39
N PRO A 142 16.49 5.65 -26.30
CA PRO A 142 15.64 6.82 -26.43
C PRO A 142 14.26 6.44 -26.96
N ASP A 143 13.22 6.71 -26.17
CA ASP A 143 11.82 6.60 -26.60
C ASP A 143 11.52 7.63 -27.68
N SER A 144 11.63 7.20 -28.93
CA SER A 144 10.65 7.62 -29.92
C SER A 144 9.53 6.57 -29.95
N ALA A 145 8.60 6.66 -29.00
CA ALA A 145 7.15 6.47 -29.22
C ALA A 145 6.39 6.12 -27.92
N ASP A 146 5.45 6.98 -27.54
CA ASP A 146 4.42 6.68 -26.52
C ASP A 146 3.38 5.63 -26.95
N CYS A 147 3.38 5.22 -28.22
CA CYS A 147 2.44 4.24 -28.77
C CYS A 147 2.81 2.75 -28.50
N PRO A 148 4.06 2.28 -28.69
CA PRO A 148 4.45 0.89 -28.48
C PRO A 148 4.45 0.45 -27.01
N LYS A 149 4.73 1.30 -26.00
CA LYS A 149 4.69 0.85 -24.59
C LYS A 149 3.28 0.50 -24.13
N ARG A 150 2.27 1.32 -24.46
CA ARG A 150 0.85 1.00 -24.16
C ARG A 150 0.37 -0.21 -24.96
N GLN A 151 0.80 -0.35 -26.21
CA GLN A 151 0.43 -1.50 -27.04
C GLN A 151 1.09 -2.79 -26.56
N LEU A 152 2.35 -2.73 -26.11
CA LEU A 152 3.05 -3.84 -25.47
C LEU A 152 2.43 -4.19 -24.13
N LEU A 153 2.05 -3.21 -23.31
CA LEU A 153 1.32 -3.43 -22.06
C LEU A 153 -0.01 -4.13 -22.33
N ALA A 154 -0.79 -3.67 -23.32
CA ALA A 154 -2.06 -4.29 -23.70
C ALA A 154 -1.86 -5.71 -24.25
N GLN A 155 -0.89 -5.92 -25.16
CA GLN A 155 -0.58 -7.23 -25.71
C GLN A 155 -0.11 -8.20 -24.61
N LYS A 156 0.75 -7.75 -23.69
CA LYS A 156 1.22 -8.56 -22.57
C LYS A 156 0.10 -8.85 -21.59
N THR A 157 -0.81 -7.89 -21.36
CA THR A 157 -2.00 -8.11 -20.52
C THR A 157 -2.94 -9.13 -21.18
N ASP A 158 -3.15 -9.07 -22.51
CA ASP A 158 -3.96 -10.05 -23.26
C ASP A 158 -3.33 -11.45 -23.19
N GLU A 159 -2.02 -11.57 -23.45
CA GLU A 159 -1.26 -12.82 -23.39
C GLU A 159 -1.31 -13.45 -21.98
N VAL A 160 -1.16 -12.62 -20.94
CA VAL A 160 -1.18 -13.07 -19.55
C VAL A 160 -2.61 -13.38 -19.09
N TRP A 161 -3.62 -12.65 -19.58
CA TRP A 161 -5.02 -12.92 -19.24
C TRP A 161 -5.52 -14.25 -19.83
N GLN A 162 -5.11 -14.61 -21.05
CA GLN A 162 -5.41 -15.93 -21.61
C GLN A 162 -4.92 -17.07 -20.71
N GLN A 163 -3.78 -16.86 -20.04
CA GLN A 163 -3.24 -17.80 -19.04
C GLN A 163 -3.94 -17.68 -17.68
N ALA A 164 -4.58 -16.55 -17.41
CA ALA A 164 -5.23 -16.27 -16.13
C ALA A 164 -6.64 -16.86 -16.01
N LYS A 165 -7.36 -16.96 -17.13
CA LYS A 165 -8.72 -17.51 -17.17
C LYS A 165 -8.82 -18.96 -16.64
N PRO A 166 -7.89 -19.88 -16.98
CA PRO A 166 -7.80 -21.21 -16.38
C PRO A 166 -7.80 -21.21 -14.85
N PHE A 167 -7.12 -20.25 -14.20
CA PHE A 167 -7.06 -20.21 -12.73
C PHE A 167 -8.45 -20.13 -12.08
N VAL A 168 -9.39 -19.41 -12.70
CA VAL A 168 -10.76 -19.30 -12.20
C VAL A 168 -11.61 -20.48 -12.69
N THR A 169 -11.52 -20.85 -13.97
CA THR A 169 -12.40 -21.89 -14.54
C THR A 169 -12.09 -23.29 -14.00
N ASP A 170 -10.84 -23.57 -13.63
CA ASP A 170 -10.42 -24.89 -13.15
C ASP A 170 -10.70 -25.06 -11.65
N ALA A 171 -10.70 -23.96 -10.90
CA ALA A 171 -10.93 -23.97 -9.46
C ALA A 171 -12.42 -23.86 -9.07
N PHE A 172 -13.23 -23.16 -9.88
CA PHE A 172 -14.64 -22.90 -9.56
C PHE A 172 -15.59 -23.90 -10.20
N ALA A 173 -16.43 -24.52 -9.37
CA ALA A 173 -17.41 -25.52 -9.80
C ALA A 173 -18.80 -25.24 -9.18
N LEU A 174 -19.87 -25.62 -9.90
CA LEU A 174 -21.24 -25.56 -9.40
C LEU A 174 -21.75 -26.95 -9.03
N SER A 175 -22.49 -27.03 -7.93
CA SER A 175 -23.22 -28.25 -7.53
C SER A 175 -24.49 -28.43 -8.37
N ARG A 176 -24.33 -28.85 -9.63
CA ARG A 176 -25.40 -28.99 -10.63
C ARG A 176 -25.54 -30.43 -11.15
N GLY A 177 -26.76 -30.78 -11.57
CA GLY A 177 -27.06 -32.08 -12.19
C GLY A 177 -26.48 -32.22 -13.60
N GLN A 178 -26.39 -33.46 -14.09
CA GLN A 178 -25.80 -33.79 -15.41
C GLN A 178 -26.58 -33.25 -16.62
N ASN A 179 -27.83 -32.80 -16.43
CA ASN A 179 -28.69 -32.28 -17.49
C ASN A 179 -28.51 -30.76 -17.74
N TRP A 180 -27.31 -30.25 -17.47
CA TRP A 180 -27.03 -28.83 -17.62
C TRP A 180 -27.03 -28.40 -19.09
N GLN A 181 -27.50 -27.18 -19.34
CA GLN A 181 -27.61 -26.61 -20.69
C GLN A 181 -26.82 -25.30 -20.85
N ILE A 182 -26.35 -24.73 -19.75
CA ILE A 182 -25.55 -23.52 -19.70
C ILE A 182 -24.17 -23.93 -19.20
N HIS A 183 -23.12 -23.52 -19.89
CA HIS A 183 -21.75 -23.83 -19.48
C HIS A 183 -21.39 -23.12 -18.15
N GLU A 184 -20.56 -23.73 -17.30
CA GLU A 184 -20.16 -23.15 -16.00
C GLU A 184 -19.44 -21.82 -16.15
N ASN A 185 -18.53 -21.72 -17.13
CA ASN A 185 -17.84 -20.47 -17.47
C ASN A 185 -18.82 -19.31 -17.75
N ALA A 186 -20.04 -19.58 -18.23
CA ALA A 186 -21.04 -18.52 -18.41
C ALA A 186 -21.46 -17.88 -17.06
N PHE A 187 -21.43 -18.64 -15.96
CA PHE A 187 -21.69 -18.11 -14.62
C PHE A 187 -20.52 -17.26 -14.14
N TRP A 188 -19.29 -17.74 -14.27
CA TRP A 188 -18.09 -17.04 -13.81
C TRP A 188 -17.81 -15.77 -14.61
N GLU A 189 -17.93 -15.83 -15.93
CA GLU A 189 -17.80 -14.67 -16.81
C GLU A 189 -18.90 -13.64 -16.53
N GLN A 190 -20.15 -14.08 -16.34
CA GLN A 190 -21.22 -13.16 -15.97
C GLN A 190 -21.00 -12.55 -14.58
N HIS A 191 -20.49 -13.33 -13.61
CA HIS A 191 -20.19 -12.84 -12.28
C HIS A 191 -19.09 -11.80 -12.29
N ALA A 192 -17.98 -12.11 -12.98
CA ALA A 192 -16.89 -11.18 -13.24
C ALA A 192 -17.44 -9.91 -13.90
N TYR A 193 -18.18 -10.04 -15.00
CA TYR A 193 -18.79 -8.91 -15.70
C TYR A 193 -19.60 -7.99 -14.78
N MET A 194 -20.41 -8.55 -13.87
CA MET A 194 -21.19 -7.78 -12.92
C MET A 194 -20.33 -7.14 -11.83
N GLY A 195 -19.28 -7.83 -11.39
CA GLY A 195 -18.39 -7.34 -10.35
C GLY A 195 -17.54 -6.16 -10.81
N MET A 196 -17.29 -6.09 -12.13
CA MET A 196 -16.42 -5.13 -12.81
C MET A 196 -17.07 -3.79 -13.16
N ARG A 197 -18.34 -3.57 -12.77
CA ARG A 197 -19.08 -2.35 -13.11
C ARG A 197 -19.78 -1.78 -11.90
N GLU A 198 -19.73 -0.46 -11.80
CA GLU A 198 -20.56 0.29 -10.88
C GLU A 198 -22.05 0.00 -11.18
N ASP A 199 -22.85 -0.15 -10.14
CA ASP A 199 -24.30 -0.36 -10.19
C ASP A 199 -24.82 -1.59 -10.97
N MET A 200 -24.03 -2.66 -11.06
CA MET A 200 -24.50 -3.95 -11.59
C MET A 200 -24.94 -4.92 -10.50
N TYR A 201 -26.13 -5.51 -10.70
CA TYR A 201 -26.75 -6.45 -9.78
C TYR A 201 -27.07 -7.76 -10.50
N ALA A 202 -27.14 -8.86 -9.77
CA ALA A 202 -27.48 -10.18 -10.33
C ALA A 202 -28.77 -10.20 -11.17
N ARG A 203 -29.74 -9.32 -10.89
CA ARG A 203 -31.02 -9.26 -11.62
C ARG A 203 -30.91 -8.54 -12.98
N SER A 204 -30.18 -7.42 -13.05
CA SER A 204 -30.04 -6.59 -14.25
C SER A 204 -28.81 -6.95 -15.10
N GLY A 205 -27.75 -7.43 -14.46
CA GLY A 205 -26.48 -7.80 -15.08
C GLY A 205 -26.56 -8.73 -16.29
N PRO A 206 -27.39 -9.80 -16.31
CA PRO A 206 -27.46 -10.71 -17.45
C PRO A 206 -27.87 -10.01 -18.76
N ALA A 207 -28.77 -9.02 -18.71
CA ALA A 207 -29.19 -8.30 -19.90
C ALA A 207 -28.03 -7.51 -20.51
N SER A 208 -27.24 -6.83 -19.68
CA SER A 208 -26.04 -6.13 -20.12
C SER A 208 -24.95 -7.09 -20.59
N PHE A 209 -24.75 -8.21 -19.88
CA PHE A 209 -23.76 -9.22 -20.25
C PHE A 209 -24.06 -9.86 -21.62
N SER A 210 -25.34 -10.05 -21.95
CA SER A 210 -25.76 -10.59 -23.25
C SER A 210 -25.33 -9.75 -24.46
N LEU A 211 -25.03 -8.46 -24.25
CA LEU A 211 -24.55 -7.57 -25.31
C LEU A 211 -23.06 -7.72 -25.59
N ASP A 212 -22.29 -8.18 -24.60
CA ASP A 212 -20.82 -8.23 -24.64
C ASP A 212 -20.28 -9.67 -24.77
N THR A 213 -21.08 -10.71 -24.48
CA THR A 213 -20.66 -12.12 -24.56
C THR A 213 -20.98 -12.76 -25.90
N THR A 214 -20.11 -13.69 -26.33
CA THR A 214 -20.36 -14.54 -27.51
C THR A 214 -21.11 -15.84 -27.17
N ARG A 215 -21.43 -16.10 -25.89
CA ARG A 215 -22.13 -17.34 -25.48
C ARG A 215 -23.60 -17.32 -25.92
N GLU A 216 -24.04 -18.40 -26.56
CA GLU A 216 -25.44 -18.58 -26.98
C GLU A 216 -26.40 -18.65 -25.78
N ARG A 217 -25.95 -19.21 -24.65
CA ARG A 217 -26.76 -19.41 -23.45
C ARG A 217 -26.05 -18.88 -22.21
N ILE A 218 -26.71 -17.98 -21.50
CA ILE A 218 -26.25 -17.37 -20.24
C ILE A 218 -27.27 -17.55 -19.12
N PRO A 219 -26.84 -17.57 -17.85
CA PRO A 219 -27.77 -17.71 -16.74
C PRO A 219 -28.59 -16.44 -16.51
N THR A 220 -29.90 -16.60 -16.36
CA THR A 220 -30.75 -15.51 -15.86
C THR A 220 -30.35 -15.13 -14.44
N GLY A 221 -30.70 -13.92 -14.01
CA GLY A 221 -30.34 -13.44 -12.67
C GLY A 221 -30.87 -14.31 -11.53
N SER A 222 -32.05 -14.91 -11.70
CA SER A 222 -32.61 -15.88 -10.74
C SER A 222 -31.82 -17.17 -10.72
N THR A 223 -31.49 -17.73 -11.89
CA THR A 223 -30.71 -18.97 -12.02
C THR A 223 -29.31 -18.79 -11.45
N HIS A 224 -28.65 -17.67 -11.76
CA HIS A 224 -27.34 -17.33 -11.25
C HIS A 224 -27.32 -17.28 -9.71
N ARG A 225 -28.24 -16.52 -9.09
CA ARG A 225 -28.36 -16.47 -7.63
C ARG A 225 -28.67 -17.83 -7.02
N TYR A 226 -29.57 -18.58 -7.64
CA TYR A 226 -29.97 -19.90 -7.15
C TYR A 226 -28.81 -20.90 -7.14
N GLN A 227 -27.97 -20.93 -8.18
CA GLN A 227 -26.85 -21.87 -8.22
C GLN A 227 -25.73 -21.46 -7.26
N ILE A 228 -25.39 -20.17 -7.19
CA ILE A 228 -24.38 -19.68 -6.25
C ILE A 228 -24.82 -19.86 -4.80
N GLY A 229 -26.10 -19.63 -4.50
CA GLY A 229 -26.65 -19.78 -3.15
C GLY A 229 -26.65 -21.22 -2.62
N LYS A 230 -26.28 -22.22 -3.43
CA LYS A 230 -26.07 -23.61 -2.97
C LYS A 230 -24.67 -23.86 -2.43
N LEU A 231 -23.72 -22.97 -2.71
CA LEU A 231 -22.33 -23.13 -2.30
C LEU A 231 -22.23 -22.84 -0.81
N SER A 232 -21.65 -23.77 -0.07
CA SER A 232 -21.36 -23.57 1.35
C SER A 232 -20.11 -22.69 1.51
N VAL A 233 -19.93 -22.10 2.69
CA VAL A 233 -18.69 -21.39 3.07
C VAL A 233 -17.45 -22.26 2.82
N ALA A 234 -17.53 -23.57 3.08
CA ALA A 234 -16.42 -24.50 2.85
C ALA A 234 -16.08 -24.64 1.36
N ASP A 235 -17.09 -24.78 0.50
CA ASP A 235 -16.90 -24.86 -0.96
C ASP A 235 -16.26 -23.57 -1.48
N ILE A 236 -16.78 -22.42 -1.05
CA ILE A 236 -16.31 -21.10 -1.48
C ILE A 236 -14.84 -20.89 -1.09
N ARG A 237 -14.48 -21.21 0.16
CA ARG A 237 -13.08 -21.13 0.63
C ARG A 237 -12.19 -22.10 -0.13
N SER A 238 -12.66 -23.31 -0.42
CA SER A 238 -11.90 -24.27 -1.23
C SER A 238 -11.58 -23.70 -2.62
N MET A 239 -12.54 -23.06 -3.29
CA MET A 239 -12.31 -22.43 -4.60
C MET A 239 -11.27 -21.31 -4.53
N LEU A 240 -11.36 -20.43 -3.52
CA LEU A 240 -10.35 -19.38 -3.28
C LEU A 240 -8.96 -19.98 -3.11
N ARG A 241 -8.84 -20.95 -2.20
CA ARG A 241 -7.56 -21.57 -1.85
C ARG A 241 -6.93 -22.30 -3.02
N THR A 242 -7.72 -23.05 -3.80
CA THR A 242 -7.23 -23.73 -5.01
C THR A 242 -6.73 -22.70 -6.02
N THR A 243 -7.50 -21.64 -6.27
CA THR A 243 -7.10 -20.58 -7.19
C THR A 243 -5.81 -19.91 -6.71
N THR A 244 -5.74 -19.51 -5.44
CA THR A 244 -4.57 -18.86 -4.86
C THR A 244 -3.34 -19.76 -4.89
N ARG A 245 -3.46 -21.07 -4.65
CA ARG A 245 -2.35 -22.03 -4.81
C ARG A 245 -1.80 -22.04 -6.24
N MET A 246 -2.67 -22.04 -7.25
CA MET A 246 -2.24 -21.99 -8.65
C MET A 246 -1.54 -20.66 -8.97
N LEU A 247 -2.04 -19.54 -8.46
CA LEU A 247 -1.44 -18.21 -8.65
C LEU A 247 -0.07 -18.11 -7.97
N ILE A 248 0.07 -18.60 -6.74
CA ILE A 248 1.35 -18.65 -6.02
C ILE A 248 2.35 -19.54 -6.76
N ALA A 249 1.93 -20.74 -7.18
CA ALA A 249 2.79 -21.63 -7.96
C ALA A 249 3.28 -20.96 -9.25
N ARG A 250 2.43 -20.16 -9.91
CA ARG A 250 2.81 -19.38 -11.08
C ARG A 250 3.79 -18.26 -10.74
N ALA A 251 3.59 -17.52 -9.64
CA ALA A 251 4.52 -16.50 -9.19
C ALA A 251 5.90 -17.10 -8.84
N CYS A 252 5.94 -18.24 -8.16
CA CYS A 252 7.18 -18.92 -7.80
C CYS A 252 7.99 -19.42 -9.00
N GLN A 253 7.35 -19.70 -10.15
CA GLN A 253 8.08 -20.00 -11.39
C GLN A 253 8.89 -18.83 -11.92
N HIS A 254 8.59 -17.61 -11.46
CA HIS A 254 9.26 -16.38 -11.80
C HIS A 254 10.09 -15.83 -10.61
N ASP A 255 10.48 -16.70 -9.67
CA ASP A 255 11.27 -16.38 -8.47
C ASP A 255 10.58 -15.43 -7.46
N GLU A 256 9.29 -15.16 -7.63
CA GLU A 256 8.47 -14.34 -6.74
C GLU A 256 7.79 -15.19 -5.65
N LEU A 257 7.56 -14.64 -4.47
CA LEU A 257 6.91 -15.33 -3.33
C LEU A 257 7.65 -16.58 -2.79
N THR A 258 8.95 -16.71 -3.06
CA THR A 258 9.76 -17.91 -2.69
C THR A 258 10.37 -17.85 -1.29
N GLY A 259 10.42 -16.66 -0.68
CA GLY A 259 11.06 -16.40 0.60
C GLY A 259 10.14 -16.50 1.82
N LYS A 260 10.67 -16.00 2.95
CA LYS A 260 9.90 -15.74 4.17
C LYS A 260 9.00 -14.53 3.93
N LEU A 261 7.70 -14.75 3.94
CA LEU A 261 6.70 -13.73 3.64
C LEU A 261 6.07 -13.18 4.91
N TRP A 262 5.65 -11.93 4.84
CA TRP A 262 4.81 -11.33 5.87
C TRP A 262 3.35 -11.36 5.44
N ALA A 263 2.47 -11.54 6.41
CA ALA A 263 1.05 -11.51 6.20
C ALA A 263 0.36 -10.61 7.23
N ALA A 264 -0.89 -10.27 6.95
CA ALA A 264 -1.74 -9.57 7.88
C ALA A 264 -3.13 -10.20 7.93
N ILE A 265 -3.69 -10.25 9.14
CA ILE A 265 -5.08 -10.61 9.39
C ILE A 265 -5.85 -9.34 9.70
N ASP A 266 -6.97 -9.16 9.00
CA ASP A 266 -7.80 -7.98 9.13
C ASP A 266 -9.28 -8.33 9.03
N VAL A 267 -10.14 -7.52 9.66
CA VAL A 267 -11.60 -7.66 9.56
C VAL A 267 -12.13 -6.62 8.58
N THR A 268 -12.82 -7.09 7.55
CA THR A 268 -13.46 -6.25 6.53
C THR A 268 -14.98 -6.47 6.51
N LYS A 269 -15.71 -5.58 5.85
CA LYS A 269 -17.18 -5.62 5.76
C LYS A 269 -17.70 -5.59 4.34
N GLY A 270 -18.85 -6.23 4.14
CA GLY A 270 -19.60 -6.20 2.90
C GLY A 270 -20.39 -4.91 2.68
N PHE A 271 -21.24 -4.93 1.65
CA PHE A 271 -22.24 -3.87 1.45
C PHE A 271 -23.26 -3.85 2.60
N PRO A 272 -23.89 -2.69 2.87
CA PRO A 272 -24.93 -2.57 3.90
C PRO A 272 -25.97 -3.69 3.81
N PHE A 273 -26.38 -4.18 4.98
CA PHE A 273 -27.51 -5.09 5.07
C PHE A 273 -28.82 -4.32 4.94
N THR A 274 -29.78 -4.89 4.20
CA THR A 274 -31.05 -4.23 3.87
C THR A 274 -32.27 -5.05 4.29
N GLY A 275 -32.06 -6.18 4.99
CA GLY A 275 -33.13 -7.01 5.53
C GLY A 275 -33.43 -6.68 6.98
N ASP A 276 -34.25 -7.52 7.61
CA ASP A 276 -34.47 -7.49 9.05
C ASP A 276 -33.30 -8.17 9.76
N ALA A 277 -32.56 -7.43 10.60
CA ALA A 277 -31.38 -7.98 11.26
C ALA A 277 -31.71 -8.84 12.48
N ASP A 278 -32.91 -8.73 13.03
CA ASP A 278 -33.37 -9.57 14.13
C ASP A 278 -33.51 -11.04 13.65
N GLU A 279 -33.74 -11.25 12.33
CA GLU A 279 -33.73 -12.59 11.72
C GLU A 279 -32.32 -13.14 11.47
N HIS A 280 -31.27 -12.34 11.69
CA HIS A 280 -29.87 -12.64 11.36
C HIS A 280 -28.90 -12.22 12.48
N GLU A 281 -29.34 -12.18 13.74
CA GLU A 281 -28.57 -11.64 14.87
C GLU A 281 -27.21 -12.33 15.07
N ASP A 282 -27.13 -13.61 14.75
CA ASP A 282 -25.91 -14.41 14.90
C ASP A 282 -24.84 -14.06 13.86
N ASP A 283 -25.23 -13.65 12.65
CA ASP A 283 -24.30 -13.42 11.55
C ASP A 283 -24.05 -11.92 11.27
N ILE A 284 -24.98 -11.06 11.67
CA ILE A 284 -24.88 -9.62 11.48
C ILE A 284 -24.22 -8.99 12.69
N LEU A 285 -23.09 -8.33 12.41
CA LEU A 285 -22.32 -7.60 13.38
C LEU A 285 -22.57 -6.11 13.19
N GLY A 286 -22.79 -5.41 14.31
CA GLY A 286 -22.89 -3.96 14.32
C GLY A 286 -21.56 -3.34 13.89
N TYR A 287 -21.64 -2.19 13.22
CA TYR A 287 -20.48 -1.37 12.89
C TYR A 287 -20.56 0.00 13.55
N LYS A 288 -19.43 0.69 13.68
CA LYS A 288 -19.31 1.97 14.39
C LYS A 288 -20.27 3.05 13.89
N ASN A 289 -20.56 3.05 12.59
CA ASN A 289 -21.54 3.95 11.96
C ASN A 289 -23.02 3.61 12.23
N GLY A 290 -23.30 2.67 13.14
CA GLY A 290 -24.64 2.21 13.47
C GLY A 290 -25.29 1.32 12.41
N GLY A 291 -24.61 1.08 11.29
CA GLY A 291 -25.09 0.19 10.23
C GLY A 291 -24.82 -1.28 10.52
N GLN A 292 -25.60 -2.13 9.86
CA GLN A 292 -25.55 -3.58 9.97
C GLN A 292 -24.85 -4.19 8.76
N TYR A 293 -23.84 -5.02 9.00
CA TYR A 293 -23.03 -5.60 7.94
C TYR A 293 -22.64 -7.04 8.26
N TYR A 294 -22.45 -7.84 7.21
CA TYR A 294 -21.65 -9.04 7.31
C TYR A 294 -20.17 -8.65 7.33
N GLN A 295 -19.41 -9.29 8.21
CA GLN A 295 -17.96 -9.08 8.35
C GLN A 295 -17.19 -10.35 8.01
N TRP A 296 -15.98 -10.18 7.49
CA TRP A 296 -15.10 -11.27 7.09
C TRP A 296 -13.70 -11.02 7.65
N ALA A 297 -13.11 -12.02 8.29
CA ALA A 297 -11.69 -12.03 8.63
C ALA A 297 -10.88 -12.52 7.43
N VAL A 298 -9.84 -11.80 7.06
CA VAL A 298 -9.09 -12.02 5.82
C VAL A 298 -7.61 -12.10 6.14
N LEU A 299 -6.94 -13.11 5.60
CA LEU A 299 -5.49 -13.24 5.65
C LEU A 299 -4.90 -12.92 4.27
N LYS A 300 -3.91 -12.03 4.24
CA LYS A 300 -3.24 -11.64 2.99
C LYS A 300 -1.75 -11.42 3.18
N ILE A 301 -0.99 -11.55 2.09
CA ILE A 301 0.43 -11.21 2.03
C ILE A 301 0.59 -9.68 2.06
N VAL A 302 1.55 -9.20 2.85
CA VAL A 302 1.95 -7.79 2.98
C VAL A 302 3.46 -7.64 2.79
N GLY A 303 3.93 -6.45 2.42
CA GLY A 303 5.36 -6.16 2.26
C GLY A 303 5.71 -5.71 0.84
N LYS A 304 6.93 -6.01 0.41
CA LYS A 304 7.43 -5.70 -0.95
C LYS A 304 6.93 -6.70 -2.00
N ASP A 305 6.42 -7.84 -1.55
CA ASP A 305 5.87 -8.87 -2.40
C ASP A 305 4.49 -8.51 -2.97
N VAL A 306 4.01 -9.33 -3.90
CA VAL A 306 2.68 -9.16 -4.50
C VAL A 306 1.59 -9.37 -3.44
N PRO A 307 0.75 -8.36 -3.17
CA PRO A 307 -0.33 -8.50 -2.20
C PRO A 307 -1.37 -9.48 -2.76
N LEU A 308 -1.48 -10.66 -2.13
CA LEU A 308 -2.46 -11.68 -2.46
C LEU A 308 -3.28 -12.02 -1.21
N VAL A 309 -4.59 -12.20 -1.41
CA VAL A 309 -5.50 -12.75 -0.40
C VAL A 309 -5.33 -14.27 -0.36
N LEU A 310 -4.89 -14.78 0.79
CA LEU A 310 -4.65 -16.21 1.00
C LEU A 310 -5.94 -16.95 1.36
N ASP A 311 -6.73 -16.39 2.26
CA ASP A 311 -7.99 -16.98 2.71
C ASP A 311 -8.90 -15.94 3.37
N ALA A 312 -10.18 -16.27 3.50
CA ALA A 312 -11.18 -15.45 4.18
C ALA A 312 -12.21 -16.31 4.94
N ILE A 313 -12.70 -15.80 6.06
CA ILE A 313 -13.68 -16.46 6.93
C ILE A 313 -14.82 -15.49 7.27
N PRO A 314 -16.09 -15.86 7.07
CA PRO A 314 -17.20 -15.08 7.60
C PRO A 314 -17.23 -15.15 9.12
N ARG A 315 -17.31 -13.97 9.74
CA ARG A 315 -17.41 -13.86 11.19
C ARG A 315 -18.82 -14.15 11.64
N VAL A 316 -18.93 -14.84 12.76
CA VAL A 316 -20.19 -15.12 13.46
C VAL A 316 -20.07 -14.58 14.88
N ARG A 317 -21.18 -14.09 15.44
CA ARG A 317 -21.25 -13.61 16.82
C ARG A 317 -20.86 -14.71 17.80
N GLY A 318 -19.99 -14.37 18.75
CA GLY A 318 -19.51 -15.32 19.76
C GLY A 318 -18.44 -16.29 19.27
N GLN A 319 -18.03 -16.22 18.00
CA GLN A 319 -16.92 -17.03 17.48
C GLN A 319 -15.59 -16.61 18.11
N SER A 320 -14.79 -17.59 18.53
CA SER A 320 -13.46 -17.32 19.09
C SER A 320 -12.50 -16.78 18.04
N LYS A 321 -11.63 -15.84 18.43
CA LYS A 321 -10.68 -15.20 17.53
C LYS A 321 -9.51 -16.11 17.19
N ASP A 322 -9.04 -16.91 18.17
CA ASP A 322 -8.04 -17.95 17.95
C ASP A 322 -8.51 -19.00 16.95
N GLU A 323 -9.75 -19.51 17.04
CA GLU A 323 -10.29 -20.41 16.01
C GLU A 323 -10.30 -19.81 14.59
N ILE A 324 -10.53 -18.49 14.47
CA ILE A 324 -10.47 -17.80 13.18
C ILE A 324 -9.02 -17.78 12.68
N VAL A 325 -8.08 -17.37 13.53
CA VAL A 325 -6.65 -17.28 13.22
C VAL A 325 -6.10 -18.66 12.87
N GLU A 326 -6.41 -19.68 13.65
CA GLU A 326 -6.06 -21.09 13.40
C GLU A 326 -6.51 -21.49 11.99
N LYS A 327 -7.80 -21.34 11.68
CA LYS A 327 -8.37 -21.72 10.37
C LYS A 327 -7.77 -20.95 9.19
N LEU A 328 -7.26 -19.74 9.40
CA LEU A 328 -6.56 -18.95 8.38
C LEU A 328 -5.11 -19.44 8.23
N LEU A 329 -4.41 -19.64 9.34
CA LEU A 329 -3.00 -20.04 9.36
C LEU A 329 -2.80 -21.47 8.84
N THR A 330 -3.63 -22.44 9.25
CA THR A 330 -3.51 -23.85 8.82
C THR A 330 -3.36 -23.97 7.31
N GLN A 331 -4.08 -23.14 6.56
CA GLN A 331 -4.14 -23.24 5.11
C GLN A 331 -3.16 -22.31 4.42
N ALA A 332 -2.77 -21.22 5.05
CA ALA A 332 -1.77 -20.32 4.49
C ALA A 332 -0.35 -20.84 4.63
N THR A 333 0.00 -21.47 5.76
CA THR A 333 1.33 -22.08 5.96
C THR A 333 1.57 -23.28 5.03
N ASP A 334 0.50 -23.94 4.60
CA ASP A 334 0.55 -24.97 3.54
C ASP A 334 0.84 -24.39 2.14
N MET A 335 0.56 -23.09 1.91
CA MET A 335 0.72 -22.43 0.62
C MET A 335 2.01 -21.64 0.51
N VAL A 336 2.41 -20.97 1.59
CA VAL A 336 3.55 -20.05 1.65
C VAL A 336 4.27 -20.14 2.98
N ASN A 337 5.56 -19.80 2.99
CA ASN A 337 6.36 -19.74 4.20
C ASN A 337 6.16 -18.39 4.91
N LEU A 338 5.26 -18.35 5.90
CA LEU A 338 4.98 -17.15 6.69
C LEU A 338 5.98 -16.99 7.83
N ASP A 339 6.60 -15.81 7.89
CA ASP A 339 7.53 -15.43 8.95
C ASP A 339 6.86 -14.57 10.03
N LEU A 340 6.02 -13.62 9.62
CA LEU A 340 5.37 -12.66 10.51
C LEU A 340 3.92 -12.42 10.08
N VAL A 341 3.00 -12.44 11.04
CA VAL A 341 1.60 -12.09 10.88
C VAL A 341 1.26 -10.85 11.72
N MET A 342 0.80 -9.80 11.04
CA MET A 342 0.39 -8.55 11.66
C MET A 342 -1.12 -8.54 11.87
N MET A 343 -1.58 -8.10 13.04
CA MET A 343 -3.00 -8.09 13.39
C MET A 343 -3.37 -6.78 14.09
N ASP A 344 -4.66 -6.43 14.09
CA ASP A 344 -5.13 -5.30 14.89
C ASP A 344 -5.28 -5.67 16.37
N ARG A 345 -5.64 -4.65 17.14
CA ARG A 345 -6.01 -4.73 18.55
C ARG A 345 -7.31 -5.50 18.79
N GLU A 346 -8.09 -5.83 17.76
CA GLU A 346 -9.22 -6.75 17.91
C GLU A 346 -8.70 -8.16 18.18
N PHE A 347 -7.59 -8.59 17.58
CA PHE A 347 -7.01 -9.93 17.79
C PHE A 347 -6.08 -10.05 19.01
N ASP A 348 -5.97 -9.01 19.85
CA ASP A 348 -5.16 -9.04 21.06
C ASP A 348 -5.76 -9.95 22.15
N SER A 349 -5.31 -11.21 22.16
CA SER A 349 -5.66 -12.23 23.16
C SER A 349 -4.55 -13.27 23.26
N GLU A 350 -4.35 -13.85 24.46
CA GLU A 350 -3.33 -14.87 24.68
C GLU A 350 -3.53 -16.11 23.79
N SER A 351 -4.77 -16.57 23.62
CA SER A 351 -5.08 -17.74 22.77
C SER A 351 -4.69 -17.54 21.31
N VAL A 352 -4.83 -16.32 20.78
CA VAL A 352 -4.38 -15.99 19.41
C VAL A 352 -2.85 -16.04 19.32
N LYS A 353 -2.14 -15.57 20.34
CA LYS A 353 -0.67 -15.58 20.39
C LYS A 353 -0.13 -17.01 20.48
N ASP A 354 -0.73 -17.83 21.35
CA ASP A 354 -0.46 -19.27 21.46
C ASP A 354 -0.64 -19.97 20.10
N THR A 355 -1.73 -19.63 19.40
CA THR A 355 -2.00 -20.17 18.06
C THR A 355 -0.88 -19.80 17.08
N CYS A 356 -0.48 -18.53 17.00
CA CYS A 356 0.63 -18.13 16.12
C CYS A 356 1.93 -18.90 16.44
N GLU A 357 2.23 -19.07 17.73
CA GLU A 357 3.41 -19.81 18.21
C GLU A 357 3.36 -21.30 17.85
N GLU A 358 2.19 -21.94 17.95
CA GLU A 358 1.98 -23.35 17.54
C GLU A 358 2.26 -23.57 16.05
N TYR A 359 1.85 -22.63 15.20
CA TYR A 359 2.14 -22.66 13.75
C TYR A 359 3.56 -22.20 13.40
N GLY A 360 4.37 -21.82 14.39
CA GLY A 360 5.74 -21.35 14.18
C GLY A 360 5.84 -20.02 13.45
N VAL A 361 4.80 -19.19 13.50
CA VAL A 361 4.72 -17.89 12.83
C VAL A 361 4.86 -16.78 13.87
N HIS A 362 5.71 -15.79 13.60
CA HIS A 362 5.82 -14.64 14.50
C HIS A 362 4.57 -13.76 14.41
N TYR A 363 4.25 -13.04 15.48
CA TYR A 363 3.13 -12.10 15.48
C TYR A 363 3.57 -10.68 15.82
N LEU A 364 2.79 -9.70 15.36
CA LEU A 364 2.91 -8.29 15.75
C LEU A 364 1.51 -7.66 15.81
N ASN A 365 1.07 -7.29 17.00
CA ASN A 365 -0.22 -6.63 17.19
C ASN A 365 -0.17 -5.55 18.28
N PRO A 366 -0.99 -4.50 18.19
CA PRO A 366 -1.19 -3.57 19.30
C PRO A 366 -1.94 -4.24 20.45
N THR A 367 -1.54 -3.91 21.68
CA THR A 367 -2.09 -4.49 22.92
C THR A 367 -3.10 -3.56 23.58
N ARG A 368 -4.08 -4.15 24.27
CA ARG A 368 -5.09 -3.47 25.08
C ARG A 368 -4.56 -3.13 26.46
N ILE A 369 -4.26 -1.85 26.67
CA ILE A 369 -3.90 -1.34 28.00
C ILE A 369 -5.17 -1.19 28.85
N PHE A 370 -5.22 -1.88 29.99
CA PHE A 370 -6.24 -1.69 31.01
C PHE A 370 -5.66 -0.88 32.19
N THR A 371 -6.48 -0.08 32.86
CA THR A 371 -6.02 0.83 33.93
C THR A 371 -5.34 0.16 35.12
N THR A 372 -5.58 -1.15 35.32
CA THR A 372 -5.03 -1.97 36.41
C THR A 372 -4.05 -3.04 35.91
N SER A 373 -3.50 -2.88 34.71
CA SER A 373 -2.62 -3.87 34.08
C SER A 373 -1.13 -3.62 34.38
N ASP A 374 -0.31 -4.65 34.25
CA ASP A 374 1.15 -4.54 34.41
C ASP A 374 1.75 -3.57 33.37
N GLU A 375 1.12 -3.45 32.20
CA GLU A 375 1.44 -2.46 31.18
C GLU A 375 1.21 -1.03 31.68
N ALA A 376 0.11 -0.78 32.41
CA ALA A 376 -0.17 0.54 32.97
C ALA A 376 0.86 0.92 34.06
N ASP A 377 1.32 -0.04 34.86
CA ASP A 377 2.36 0.20 35.86
C ASP A 377 3.73 0.38 35.23
N THR A 378 4.03 -0.34 34.15
CA THR A 378 5.24 -0.14 33.33
C THR A 378 5.25 1.25 32.70
N ILE A 379 4.12 1.74 32.18
CA ILE A 379 3.99 3.11 31.65
C ILE A 379 4.23 4.17 32.75
N LYS A 380 3.64 3.98 33.94
CA LYS A 380 3.88 4.88 35.09
C LYS A 380 5.35 4.92 35.47
N TRP A 381 6.01 3.75 35.50
CA TRP A 381 7.43 3.65 35.78
C TRP A 381 8.26 4.33 34.69
N MET A 382 7.93 4.11 33.42
CA MET A 382 8.62 4.72 32.27
C MET A 382 8.63 6.25 32.41
N TYR A 383 7.46 6.86 32.63
CA TYR A 383 7.35 8.31 32.80
C TYR A 383 8.05 8.86 34.05
N ARG A 384 7.99 8.16 35.19
CA ARG A 384 8.69 8.59 36.42
C ARG A 384 10.21 8.62 36.26
N ASN A 385 10.76 7.71 35.45
CA ASN A 385 12.20 7.65 35.19
C ASN A 385 12.62 8.52 34.00
N GLY A 386 11.69 9.23 33.36
CA GLY A 386 11.95 10.00 32.14
C GLY A 386 12.33 9.12 30.94
N GLU A 387 11.99 7.81 30.99
CA GLU A 387 12.14 6.93 29.85
C GLU A 387 11.08 7.27 28.79
N ARG A 388 11.49 7.26 27.52
CA ARG A 388 10.62 7.64 26.38
C ARG A 388 10.06 6.43 25.65
N PHE A 389 10.80 5.34 25.69
CA PHE A 389 10.49 4.08 25.06
C PHE A 389 10.99 2.98 26.00
N HIS A 390 10.32 1.84 25.96
CA HIS A 390 10.71 0.70 26.77
C HIS A 390 10.38 -0.60 26.06
N VAL A 391 11.21 -1.62 26.27
CA VAL A 391 10.92 -2.98 25.81
C VAL A 391 11.03 -3.90 27.02
N THR A 392 9.96 -4.64 27.30
CA THR A 392 9.99 -5.73 28.27
C THR A 392 10.08 -7.06 27.53
N GLU A 393 10.74 -8.03 28.16
CA GLU A 393 10.77 -9.42 27.70
C GLU A 393 10.19 -10.32 28.78
N GLU A 394 9.22 -11.14 28.40
CA GLU A 394 8.68 -12.20 29.23
C GLU A 394 9.17 -13.55 28.69
N LYS A 395 10.06 -14.18 29.45
CA LYS A 395 10.63 -15.50 29.15
C LYS A 395 9.89 -16.54 29.98
N ALA A 396 8.96 -17.26 29.36
CA ALA A 396 8.31 -18.41 29.97
C ALA A 396 9.00 -19.71 29.53
N ASN A 397 9.04 -20.71 30.43
CA ASN A 397 9.73 -21.97 30.17
C ASN A 397 9.01 -22.77 29.08
N GLY A 398 9.65 -22.89 27.91
CA GLY A 398 9.16 -23.73 26.80
C GLY A 398 8.28 -23.02 25.78
N THR A 399 8.02 -21.72 25.93
CA THR A 399 7.35 -20.88 24.92
C THR A 399 8.31 -19.83 24.36
N PRO A 400 8.05 -19.30 23.14
CA PRO A 400 8.83 -18.19 22.60
C PRO A 400 8.80 -16.97 23.53
N THR A 401 9.92 -16.23 23.60
CA THR A 401 9.99 -14.99 24.39
C THR A 401 9.01 -13.96 23.82
N ARG A 402 8.03 -13.57 24.63
CA ARG A 402 7.10 -12.49 24.30
C ARG A 402 7.69 -11.16 24.70
N LYS A 403 7.44 -10.14 23.90
CA LYS A 403 8.07 -8.83 24.04
C LYS A 403 7.02 -7.76 23.89
N GLN A 404 7.00 -6.81 24.81
CA GLN A 404 6.12 -5.66 24.74
C GLN A 404 6.95 -4.41 24.50
N VAL A 405 6.54 -3.63 23.51
CA VAL A 405 7.20 -2.43 23.03
C VAL A 405 6.32 -1.23 23.35
N TYR A 406 6.76 -0.40 24.28
CA TYR A 406 6.03 0.77 24.77
C TYR A 406 6.47 2.00 23.99
N LEU A 407 5.52 2.63 23.31
CA LEU A 407 5.74 3.79 22.45
C LEU A 407 4.80 4.93 22.84
N PRO A 408 5.31 6.15 23.02
CA PRO A 408 4.48 7.28 23.38
C PRO A 408 3.60 7.68 22.19
N LYS A 409 2.31 7.87 22.48
CA LYS A 409 1.33 8.45 21.59
C LYS A 409 1.44 9.97 21.72
N GLN A 410 1.54 10.69 20.61
CA GLN A 410 1.56 12.15 20.66
C GLN A 410 0.23 12.66 21.27
N SER A 411 0.33 13.62 22.19
CA SER A 411 -0.81 14.45 22.59
C SER A 411 -0.94 15.58 21.57
N ARG A 412 -2.17 15.90 21.13
CA ARG A 412 -2.43 17.12 20.36
C ARG A 412 -1.81 18.31 21.11
N SER A 413 -0.86 19.01 20.51
CA SER A 413 -0.53 20.36 20.96
C SER A 413 -1.71 21.26 20.56
N ASP A 414 -2.12 22.15 21.46
CA ASP A 414 -3.15 23.17 21.20
C ASP A 414 -2.61 24.32 20.31
N ASP A 415 -1.43 24.15 19.71
CA ASP A 415 -0.83 25.13 18.81
C ASP A 415 -1.39 24.94 17.40
N GLU A 416 -2.29 25.85 16.99
CA GLU A 416 -3.00 25.85 15.70
C GLU A 416 -2.08 25.98 14.46
N ASP A 417 -0.75 25.96 14.63
CA ASP A 417 0.25 26.24 13.58
C ASP A 417 1.25 25.09 13.31
N GLU A 418 1.17 23.93 13.98
CA GLU A 418 1.94 22.72 13.61
C GLU A 418 1.03 21.65 12.98
N ASP A 419 1.38 21.20 11.76
CA ASP A 419 0.61 20.24 10.97
C ASP A 419 0.15 19.01 11.80
N ASN A 420 -1.17 18.79 11.82
CA ASN A 420 -1.88 17.72 12.55
C ASN A 420 -1.53 16.28 12.09
N ASP A 421 -0.62 16.15 11.12
CA ASP A 421 -0.23 14.94 10.39
C ASP A 421 0.28 13.78 11.27
N LEU A 422 0.90 14.08 12.41
CA LEU A 422 1.53 13.07 13.28
C LEU A 422 0.56 12.41 14.27
N SER A 423 -0.48 13.11 14.69
CA SER A 423 -1.56 12.55 15.53
C SER A 423 -2.45 11.61 14.74
N GLU A 424 -2.60 11.88 13.44
CA GLU A 424 -3.28 11.04 12.48
C GLU A 424 -2.54 9.71 12.31
N ILE A 425 -1.21 9.70 12.18
CA ILE A 425 -0.38 8.47 12.12
C ILE A 425 -0.62 7.54 13.32
N TRP A 426 -0.75 8.08 14.54
CA TRP A 426 -1.00 7.25 15.74
C TRP A 426 -2.44 6.79 15.88
N GLN A 427 -3.42 7.60 15.48
CA GLN A 427 -4.81 7.14 15.33
C GLN A 427 -4.93 6.09 14.21
N GLU A 428 -4.11 6.18 13.17
CA GLU A 428 -3.95 5.28 12.03
C GLU A 428 -3.33 3.93 12.41
N MET A 429 -2.27 3.95 13.21
CA MET A 429 -1.61 2.74 13.69
C MET A 429 -2.41 1.99 14.77
N CYS A 430 -3.24 2.70 15.55
CA CYS A 430 -3.92 2.16 16.73
C CYS A 430 -5.44 2.03 16.59
N GLY A 431 -6.01 2.55 15.51
CA GLY A 431 -7.44 2.54 15.23
C GLY A 431 -7.89 1.32 14.42
N GLU A 432 -9.13 0.91 14.63
CA GLU A 432 -9.93 0.17 13.64
C GLU A 432 -10.55 1.23 12.70
N TRP A 433 -10.08 1.33 11.46
CA TRP A 433 -10.42 2.43 10.55
C TRP A 433 -11.75 2.25 9.79
N GLU A 434 -12.42 3.39 9.56
CA GLU A 434 -13.65 3.54 8.79
C GLU A 434 -13.35 3.71 7.29
N PHE A 435 -14.15 3.04 6.45
CA PHE A 435 -14.09 3.14 4.99
C PHE A 435 -14.73 4.45 4.48
N ASP A 436 -14.15 5.60 4.78
CA ASP A 436 -14.57 6.86 4.15
C ASP A 436 -13.61 7.26 3.00
N ASP A 437 -14.21 7.85 1.96
CA ASP A 437 -13.63 8.16 0.65
C ASP A 437 -12.56 9.26 0.73
N VAL A 438 -11.35 8.91 1.18
CA VAL A 438 -10.17 9.76 1.03
C VAL A 438 -9.27 9.15 -0.06
N GLU A 439 -9.26 9.80 -1.23
CA GLU A 439 -8.28 9.57 -2.29
C GLU A 439 -6.94 10.18 -1.87
N GLY A 440 -6.02 9.35 -1.37
CA GLY A 440 -4.66 9.75 -1.08
C GLY A 440 -3.75 8.54 -0.94
N GLU A 441 -2.67 8.51 -1.71
CA GLU A 441 -1.54 7.65 -1.38
C GLU A 441 -0.79 8.26 -0.18
N PRO A 442 -0.21 7.44 0.71
CA PRO A 442 0.55 7.95 1.82
C PRO A 442 1.84 8.52 1.23
N SER A 443 2.19 9.74 1.58
CA SER A 443 3.45 10.31 1.13
C SER A 443 4.60 9.40 1.61
N GLU A 444 5.40 8.89 0.66
CA GLU A 444 6.67 8.21 0.98
C GLU A 444 7.68 9.17 1.63
N GLY A 445 7.37 10.48 1.66
CA GLY A 445 8.19 11.56 2.23
C GLY A 445 8.07 11.80 3.74
N MET A 446 7.29 11.00 4.50
CA MET A 446 7.15 11.23 5.94
C MET A 446 8.45 10.89 6.71
N SER A 447 9.17 11.93 7.15
CA SER A 447 10.39 11.79 7.96
C SER A 447 10.07 11.31 9.37
N PHE A 448 10.15 10.00 9.61
CA PHE A 448 10.06 9.40 10.95
C PHE A 448 11.10 9.98 11.92
N SER A 449 12.21 10.50 11.40
CA SER A 449 13.20 11.29 12.15
C SER A 449 12.60 12.54 12.80
N ARG A 450 11.59 13.17 12.16
CA ARG A 450 10.85 14.33 12.70
C ARG A 450 9.88 13.88 13.80
N LEU A 451 9.17 12.78 13.58
CA LEU A 451 8.30 12.11 14.57
C LEU A 451 9.07 11.75 15.84
N LEU A 452 10.27 11.19 15.69
CA LEU A 452 11.17 10.90 16.80
C LEU A 452 11.75 12.18 17.42
N ALA A 453 12.10 13.20 16.65
CA ALA A 453 12.60 14.47 17.16
C ALA A 453 11.56 15.22 18.00
N ASP A 454 10.28 15.16 17.61
CA ASP A 454 9.16 15.75 18.34
C ASP A 454 8.85 14.95 19.62
N ILE A 455 8.85 13.61 19.56
CA ILE A 455 8.81 12.72 20.73
C ILE A 455 10.04 12.95 21.65
N GLN A 456 11.13 13.50 21.11
CA GLN A 456 12.37 13.77 21.86
C GLN A 456 12.43 15.13 22.56
N ARG A 457 11.40 15.99 22.49
CA ARG A 457 11.40 17.28 23.19
C ARG A 457 11.56 17.07 24.70
N GLU A 458 12.63 17.61 25.27
CA GLU A 458 12.95 17.48 26.70
C GLU A 458 11.87 18.06 27.61
N GLU A 459 11.18 19.11 27.15
CA GLU A 459 10.10 19.79 27.89
C GLU A 459 8.87 18.88 28.13
N GLU A 460 8.42 18.14 27.10
CA GLU A 460 7.27 17.20 27.25
C GLU A 460 7.59 16.03 28.19
N VAL A 461 8.84 15.59 28.21
CA VAL A 461 9.29 14.46 29.04
C VAL A 461 9.31 14.87 30.50
N GLU A 462 9.79 16.07 30.80
CA GLU A 462 9.78 16.60 32.16
C GLU A 462 8.34 16.87 32.63
N GLU A 463 7.45 17.33 31.75
CA GLU A 463 6.03 17.49 32.07
C GLU A 463 5.35 16.14 32.38
N ARG A 464 5.56 15.11 31.55
CA ARG A 464 5.05 13.75 31.78
C ARG A 464 5.60 13.15 33.06
N LYS A 465 6.88 13.35 33.35
CA LYS A 465 7.53 12.92 34.59
C LYS A 465 6.92 13.60 35.81
N GLN A 466 6.72 14.91 35.76
CA GLN A 466 6.11 15.68 36.84
C GLN A 466 4.64 15.26 37.10
N LYS A 467 3.87 15.01 36.03
CA LYS A 467 2.52 14.42 36.13
C LYS A 467 2.54 13.02 36.77
N ALA A 468 3.50 12.18 36.39
CA ALA A 468 3.66 10.84 36.94
C ALA A 468 4.13 10.78 38.40
N GLU A 469 4.94 11.75 38.84
CA GLU A 469 5.31 11.97 40.24
C GLU A 469 4.09 12.39 41.09
N ASN A 470 3.18 13.17 40.51
CA ASN A 470 1.92 13.58 41.15
C ASN A 470 0.83 12.49 41.14
N GLY A 471 1.10 11.32 40.54
CA GLY A 471 0.17 10.20 40.45
C GLY A 471 -0.88 10.31 39.35
N ASP A 472 -0.78 11.32 38.48
CA ASP A 472 -1.66 11.55 37.34
C ASP A 472 -0.98 11.06 36.05
N VAL A 473 -1.11 9.76 35.76
CA VAL A 473 -0.52 9.14 34.57
C VAL A 473 -1.60 8.83 33.55
N ASP A 474 -1.59 9.58 32.45
CA ASP A 474 -2.40 9.27 31.28
C ASP A 474 -1.76 8.12 30.48
N THR A 475 -2.29 6.91 30.69
CA THR A 475 -1.90 5.71 29.94
C THR A 475 -2.45 5.70 28.51
N ALA A 476 -3.42 6.57 28.17
CA ALA A 476 -3.92 6.69 26.80
C ALA A 476 -2.90 7.35 25.86
N GLY A 477 -1.92 8.05 26.44
CA GLY A 477 -0.76 8.62 25.77
C GLY A 477 0.35 7.61 25.44
N THR A 478 0.13 6.30 25.57
CA THR A 478 1.10 5.26 25.18
C THR A 478 0.40 4.16 24.39
N VAL A 479 1.12 3.62 23.41
CA VAL A 479 0.75 2.47 22.61
C VAL A 479 1.72 1.35 22.94
N VAL A 480 1.17 0.17 23.20
CA VAL A 480 1.96 -1.04 23.44
C VAL A 480 1.78 -1.94 22.23
N PHE A 481 2.89 -2.38 21.65
CA PHE A 481 2.90 -3.46 20.66
C PHE A 481 3.44 -4.71 21.32
N GLU A 482 2.87 -5.86 20.98
CA GLU A 482 3.39 -7.14 21.42
C GLU A 482 3.85 -7.98 20.24
N THR A 483 4.99 -8.65 20.43
CA THR A 483 5.59 -9.53 19.42
C THR A 483 6.47 -10.59 20.06
N ASN A 484 6.58 -11.73 19.40
CA ASN A 484 7.58 -12.77 19.71
C ASN A 484 8.73 -12.78 18.69
N HIS A 485 8.79 -11.80 17.79
CA HIS A 485 9.77 -11.78 16.71
C HIS A 485 11.20 -11.55 17.24
N PRO A 486 12.23 -12.30 16.77
CA PRO A 486 13.60 -12.23 17.31
C PRO A 486 14.30 -10.88 17.09
N TYR A 487 13.86 -10.11 16.09
CA TYR A 487 14.41 -8.77 15.79
C TYR A 487 14.23 -7.75 16.93
N VAL A 488 13.15 -7.86 17.71
CA VAL A 488 12.92 -6.99 18.86
C VAL A 488 13.64 -7.56 20.07
N THR A 489 14.35 -6.75 20.84
CA THR A 489 15.08 -7.19 22.03
C THR A 489 15.20 -6.05 23.03
N ALA A 490 15.23 -6.38 24.33
CA ALA A 490 15.45 -5.41 25.41
C ALA A 490 16.94 -5.06 25.62
N GLY A 491 17.88 -5.81 25.03
CA GLY A 491 19.32 -5.62 25.16
C GLY A 491 20.10 -6.05 23.92
N ASP A 492 21.40 -5.70 23.86
CA ASP A 492 22.28 -6.23 22.83
C ASP A 492 22.55 -7.74 23.06
N ALA A 493 23.20 -8.41 22.10
CA ALA A 493 23.47 -9.87 22.15
C ALA A 493 24.22 -10.35 23.42
N ASP A 494 24.84 -9.44 24.18
CA ASP A 494 25.57 -9.67 25.43
C ASP A 494 24.81 -9.19 26.69
N ASP A 495 23.48 -9.00 26.63
CA ASP A 495 22.63 -8.44 27.71
C ASP A 495 23.06 -7.03 28.18
N GLN A 496 23.84 -6.31 27.37
CA GLN A 496 24.18 -4.91 27.60
C GLN A 496 23.06 -3.99 27.13
N GLN A 497 22.93 -2.82 27.77
CA GLN A 497 21.95 -1.81 27.38
C GLN A 497 22.26 -1.34 25.95
N MET A 498 21.32 -1.56 25.03
CA MET A 498 21.47 -1.18 23.62
C MET A 498 21.82 0.29 23.50
N ASP A 499 22.70 0.62 22.54
CA ASP A 499 22.92 2.02 22.15
C ASP A 499 21.59 2.68 21.77
N ALA A 500 21.37 3.91 22.25
CA ALA A 500 20.11 4.62 22.09
C ALA A 500 19.72 4.77 20.61
N ARG A 501 20.70 4.94 19.72
CA ARG A 501 20.46 5.04 18.28
C ARG A 501 20.06 3.69 17.67
N ALA A 502 20.69 2.59 18.09
CA ALA A 502 20.35 1.25 17.64
C ALA A 502 18.93 0.85 18.08
N PHE A 503 18.55 1.20 19.31
CA PHE A 503 17.20 0.99 19.82
C PHE A 503 16.18 1.78 19.00
N VAL A 504 16.43 3.07 18.73
CA VAL A 504 15.54 3.90 17.91
C VAL A 504 15.35 3.33 16.50
N HIS A 505 16.42 2.87 15.85
CA HIS A 505 16.32 2.23 14.53
C HIS A 505 15.56 0.89 14.56
N MET A 506 15.66 0.13 15.65
CA MET A 506 14.86 -1.10 15.85
C MET A 506 13.37 -0.77 15.89
N ILE A 507 12.99 0.24 16.68
CA ILE A 507 11.60 0.70 16.78
C ILE A 507 11.09 1.23 15.44
N GLU A 508 11.87 2.08 14.77
CA GLU A 508 11.55 2.61 13.45
C GLU A 508 11.24 1.49 12.46
N ARG A 509 12.07 0.44 12.45
CA ARG A 509 11.89 -0.69 11.54
C ARG A 509 10.67 -1.53 11.89
N LEU A 510 10.40 -1.77 13.18
CA LEU A 510 9.20 -2.47 13.65
C LEU A 510 7.92 -1.74 13.24
N ILE A 511 7.89 -0.42 13.41
CA ILE A 511 6.77 0.42 12.97
C ILE A 511 6.62 0.39 11.46
N ARG A 512 7.73 0.47 10.71
CA ARG A 512 7.71 0.35 9.26
C ARG A 512 7.14 -1.00 8.81
N TRP A 513 7.48 -2.10 9.51
CA TRP A 513 6.88 -3.40 9.26
C TRP A 513 5.37 -3.34 9.45
N TYR A 514 4.91 -2.86 10.59
CA TYR A 514 3.47 -2.73 10.86
C TYR A 514 2.76 -1.82 9.84
N ARG A 515 3.42 -0.75 9.36
CA ARG A 515 2.89 0.12 8.29
C ARG A 515 2.72 -0.60 6.94
N HIS A 516 3.48 -1.66 6.65
CA HIS A 516 3.24 -2.45 5.43
C HIS A 516 1.87 -3.14 5.44
N ARG A 517 1.24 -3.26 6.61
CA ARG A 517 -0.18 -3.61 6.72
C ARG A 517 -1.03 -2.64 5.91
N TRP A 518 -0.78 -1.33 5.93
CA TRP A 518 -1.58 -0.27 5.30
C TRP A 518 -1.93 -0.52 3.82
N GLY A 519 -1.07 -1.21 3.07
CA GLY A 519 -1.39 -1.68 1.71
C GLY A 519 -2.64 -2.56 1.61
N ILE A 520 -3.19 -3.06 2.73
CA ILE A 520 -4.50 -3.74 2.78
C ILE A 520 -5.69 -2.82 2.61
N GLU A 521 -5.67 -1.62 3.17
CA GLU A 521 -6.83 -0.73 3.07
C GLU A 521 -7.05 -0.31 1.60
N ASN A 522 -5.99 0.15 0.96
CA ASN A 522 -5.99 0.45 -0.48
C ASN A 522 -6.27 -0.81 -1.32
N GLY A 523 -5.80 -1.97 -0.86
CA GLY A 523 -6.12 -3.27 -1.45
C GLY A 523 -7.62 -3.56 -1.44
N PHE A 524 -8.31 -3.36 -0.31
CA PHE A 524 -9.74 -3.58 -0.18
C PHE A 524 -10.58 -2.53 -0.91
N LYS A 525 -10.15 -1.26 -0.94
CA LYS A 525 -10.79 -0.22 -1.78
C LYS A 525 -10.79 -0.68 -3.24
N LYS A 526 -9.65 -1.16 -3.74
CA LYS A 526 -9.54 -1.75 -5.09
C LYS A 526 -10.29 -3.07 -5.22
N GLN A 527 -10.35 -3.91 -4.18
CA GLN A 527 -11.09 -5.17 -4.20
C GLN A 527 -12.61 -4.94 -4.33
N LYS A 528 -13.15 -3.90 -3.69
CA LYS A 528 -14.58 -3.54 -3.81
C LYS A 528 -14.98 -3.19 -5.25
N HIS A 529 -14.03 -2.77 -6.10
CA HIS A 529 -14.27 -2.56 -7.54
C HIS A 529 -14.54 -3.85 -8.32
N PHE A 530 -14.24 -5.03 -7.75
CA PHE A 530 -14.54 -6.33 -8.35
C PHE A 530 -15.76 -7.01 -7.73
N MET A 531 -16.40 -6.40 -6.73
CA MET A 531 -17.46 -7.04 -5.93
C MET A 531 -18.87 -6.71 -6.46
N VAL A 532 -19.63 -7.74 -6.82
CA VAL A 532 -21.01 -7.60 -7.32
C VAL A 532 -21.92 -6.96 -6.27
N ARG A 533 -22.64 -5.89 -6.63
CA ARG A 533 -23.63 -5.26 -5.76
C ARG A 533 -24.80 -6.22 -5.48
N THR A 534 -25.25 -6.26 -4.23
CA THR A 534 -26.32 -7.18 -3.81
C THR A 534 -27.16 -6.61 -2.67
N THR A 535 -28.46 -6.90 -2.74
CA THR A 535 -29.44 -6.68 -1.65
C THR A 535 -29.94 -7.99 -1.05
N SER A 536 -29.40 -9.14 -1.47
CA SER A 536 -29.75 -10.45 -0.92
C SER A 536 -29.46 -10.49 0.58
N THR A 537 -30.29 -11.13 1.39
CA THR A 537 -30.05 -11.30 2.83
C THR A 537 -29.19 -12.54 3.13
N GLU A 538 -29.04 -13.44 2.16
CA GLU A 538 -28.31 -14.71 2.30
C GLU A 538 -26.81 -14.48 2.54
N ARG A 539 -26.33 -14.96 3.70
CA ARG A 539 -24.93 -14.84 4.14
C ARG A 539 -23.96 -15.45 3.13
N ASP A 540 -24.19 -16.69 2.74
CA ASP A 540 -23.25 -17.46 1.91
C ASP A 540 -23.15 -16.88 0.49
N TYR A 541 -24.25 -16.33 -0.04
CA TYR A 541 -24.22 -15.60 -1.32
C TYR A 541 -23.41 -14.30 -1.23
N ARG A 542 -23.54 -13.55 -0.13
CA ARG A 542 -22.72 -12.34 0.10
C ARG A 542 -21.24 -12.68 0.26
N PHE A 543 -20.94 -13.76 0.98
CA PHE A 543 -19.58 -14.26 1.13
C PHE A 543 -18.98 -14.71 -0.21
N PHE A 544 -19.76 -15.37 -1.08
CA PHE A 544 -19.32 -15.71 -2.43
C PHE A 544 -18.93 -14.46 -3.23
N ASN A 545 -19.76 -13.40 -3.25
CA ASN A 545 -19.43 -12.18 -4.00
C ASN A 545 -18.10 -11.57 -3.53
N PHE A 546 -17.84 -11.61 -2.21
CA PHE A 546 -16.59 -11.12 -1.63
C PHE A 546 -15.40 -11.98 -2.04
N VAL A 547 -15.50 -13.30 -1.90
CA VAL A 547 -14.42 -14.23 -2.24
C VAL A 547 -14.12 -14.23 -3.74
N PHE A 548 -15.14 -14.16 -4.58
CA PHE A 548 -14.93 -14.04 -6.03
C PHE A 548 -14.21 -12.74 -6.38
N ALA A 549 -14.50 -11.63 -5.67
CA ALA A 549 -13.74 -10.39 -5.80
C ALA A 549 -12.29 -10.52 -5.32
N CYS A 550 -12.02 -11.27 -4.23
CA CYS A 550 -10.64 -11.60 -3.82
C CYS A 550 -9.90 -12.36 -4.92
N VAL A 551 -10.56 -13.31 -5.58
CA VAL A 551 -9.95 -14.08 -6.67
C VAL A 551 -9.61 -13.18 -7.86
N LEU A 552 -10.54 -12.33 -8.31
CA LEU A 552 -10.27 -11.38 -9.38
C LEU A 552 -9.14 -10.41 -9.02
N TYR A 553 -9.10 -9.93 -7.78
CA TYR A 553 -8.01 -9.11 -7.28
C TYR A 553 -6.67 -9.86 -7.33
N ASN A 554 -6.60 -11.10 -6.85
CA ASN A 554 -5.39 -11.90 -6.89
C ASN A 554 -4.91 -12.15 -8.32
N VAL A 555 -5.83 -12.46 -9.23
CA VAL A 555 -5.54 -12.64 -10.65
C VAL A 555 -4.99 -11.36 -11.24
N TRP A 556 -5.64 -10.22 -11.00
CA TRP A 556 -5.16 -8.91 -11.44
C TRP A 556 -3.74 -8.61 -10.95
N ARG A 557 -3.47 -8.86 -9.65
CA ARG A 557 -2.14 -8.65 -9.07
C ARG A 557 -1.08 -9.57 -9.66
N LEU A 558 -1.42 -10.82 -10.00
CA LEU A 558 -0.51 -11.70 -10.73
C LEU A 558 -0.27 -11.19 -12.16
N VAL A 559 -1.31 -10.73 -12.86
CA VAL A 559 -1.15 -10.17 -14.21
C VAL A 559 -0.23 -8.94 -14.18
N ASP A 560 -0.47 -8.04 -13.23
CA ASP A 560 0.38 -6.86 -13.00
C ASP A 560 1.84 -7.26 -12.74
N LEU A 561 2.08 -8.28 -11.90
CA LEU A 561 3.40 -8.82 -11.64
C LEU A 561 4.08 -9.32 -12.91
N LEU A 562 3.42 -10.21 -13.65
CA LEU A 562 4.00 -10.83 -14.84
C LEU A 562 4.29 -9.79 -15.93
N VAL A 563 3.44 -8.76 -16.04
CA VAL A 563 3.65 -7.64 -16.96
C VAL A 563 4.85 -6.80 -16.53
N LYS A 564 5.01 -6.49 -15.24
CA LYS A 564 6.21 -5.80 -14.72
C LYS A 564 7.47 -6.59 -14.99
N LEU A 565 7.47 -7.89 -14.72
CA LEU A 565 8.62 -8.76 -15.01
C LEU A 565 8.93 -8.81 -16.51
N ALA A 566 7.91 -8.83 -17.37
CA ALA A 566 8.10 -8.85 -18.82
C ALA A 566 8.64 -7.53 -19.39
N ILE A 567 8.34 -6.39 -18.75
CA ILE A 567 8.73 -5.05 -19.24
C ILE A 567 10.01 -4.55 -18.57
N ASP A 568 10.10 -4.70 -17.24
CA ASP A 568 11.17 -4.11 -16.42
C ASP A 568 12.21 -5.14 -15.97
N GLY A 569 11.97 -6.43 -16.21
CA GLY A 569 12.83 -7.53 -15.77
C GLY A 569 12.72 -7.88 -14.28
N GLU A 570 12.19 -6.98 -13.44
CA GLU A 570 12.09 -7.13 -11.98
C GLU A 570 10.83 -6.42 -11.42
N ASN A 571 10.28 -6.93 -10.33
CA ASN A 571 9.20 -6.27 -9.60
C ASN A 571 9.74 -5.22 -8.61
N ARG A 572 10.01 -4.00 -9.12
CA ARG A 572 10.68 -2.94 -8.33
C ARG A 572 9.76 -2.16 -7.40
N THR A 573 8.46 -2.11 -7.68
CA THR A 573 7.51 -1.24 -6.95
C THR A 573 6.19 -1.94 -6.62
N TYR A 574 5.64 -1.57 -5.46
CA TYR A 574 4.34 -2.07 -4.99
C TYR A 574 3.18 -1.59 -5.89
N ALA A 575 3.26 -0.34 -6.38
CA ALA A 575 2.22 0.29 -7.19
C ALA A 575 1.95 -0.50 -8.49
N PRO A 576 0.67 -0.83 -8.81
CA PRO A 576 0.35 -1.50 -10.06
C PRO A 576 0.73 -0.65 -11.27
N ARG A 577 1.31 -1.28 -12.30
CA ARG A 577 1.47 -0.71 -13.63
C ARG A 577 0.22 -0.92 -14.48
N VAL A 578 -0.44 -2.07 -14.30
CA VAL A 578 -1.74 -2.33 -14.90
C VAL A 578 -2.79 -1.89 -13.89
N ASP A 579 -3.44 -0.75 -14.15
CA ASP A 579 -4.55 -0.35 -13.31
C ASP A 579 -5.73 -1.34 -13.43
N ALA A 580 -6.62 -1.35 -12.42
CA ALA A 580 -7.73 -2.29 -12.40
C ALA A 580 -8.61 -2.14 -13.66
N ASN A 581 -8.92 -0.91 -14.09
CA ASN A 581 -9.78 -0.66 -15.25
C ASN A 581 -9.18 -1.16 -16.57
N GLN A 582 -7.86 -1.05 -16.75
CA GLN A 582 -7.14 -1.61 -17.89
C GLN A 582 -7.26 -3.14 -17.90
N PHE A 583 -7.01 -3.78 -16.75
CA PHE A 583 -7.20 -5.22 -16.58
C PHE A 583 -8.64 -5.64 -16.93
N LEU A 584 -9.64 -4.88 -16.48
CA LEU A 584 -11.05 -5.12 -16.79
C LEU A 584 -11.38 -4.96 -18.28
N THR A 585 -10.77 -3.98 -18.93
CA THR A 585 -10.96 -3.71 -20.37
C THR A 585 -10.44 -4.85 -21.23
N VAL A 586 -9.30 -5.43 -20.85
CA VAL A 586 -8.73 -6.62 -21.49
C VAL A 586 -9.58 -7.85 -21.22
N ALA A 587 -9.96 -8.09 -19.96
CA ALA A 587 -10.82 -9.21 -19.59
C ALA A 587 -12.13 -9.24 -20.40
N LYS A 588 -12.68 -8.05 -20.69
CA LYS A 588 -13.89 -7.90 -21.52
C LYS A 588 -13.78 -8.51 -22.91
N GLN A 589 -12.60 -8.44 -23.54
CA GLN A 589 -12.41 -8.93 -24.91
C GLN A 589 -12.45 -10.46 -24.99
N CYS A 590 -12.34 -11.14 -23.85
CA CYS A 590 -12.26 -12.60 -23.76
C CYS A 590 -13.57 -13.25 -23.27
N TYR A 591 -14.68 -12.51 -23.19
CA TYR A 591 -15.96 -13.08 -22.81
C TYR A 591 -16.52 -14.03 -23.88
N GLY A 592 -16.97 -15.19 -23.42
CA GLY A 592 -17.52 -16.26 -24.26
C GLY A 592 -16.53 -17.06 -25.09
N LEU A 593 -15.23 -16.73 -25.03
CA LEU A 593 -14.18 -17.64 -25.50
C LEU A 593 -13.95 -18.72 -24.45
N ASP A 594 -13.69 -19.96 -24.84
CA ASP A 594 -13.25 -20.96 -23.86
C ASP A 594 -11.77 -20.72 -23.48
N PRO A 595 -11.34 -21.10 -22.26
CA PRO A 595 -9.94 -21.01 -21.90
C PRO A 595 -9.09 -21.79 -22.92
N PRO A 596 -7.87 -21.33 -23.25
CA PRO A 596 -6.96 -22.07 -24.12
C PRO A 596 -6.66 -23.46 -23.51
N ASP A 597 -6.52 -24.46 -24.38
CA ASP A 597 -6.23 -25.86 -24.01
C ASP A 597 -4.88 -26.04 -23.27
#